data_AF-B7KI90-F1
#
_entry.id   AF-B7KI90-F1
#
_cell.length_a   1.000
_cell.length_b   1.000
_cell.length_c   1.000
_cell.angle_alpha   90.00
_cell.angle_beta   90.00
_cell.angle_gamma   90.00
#
_symmetry.space_group_name_H-M   'P 1'
#
loop_
_entity.id
_entity.type
_entity.pdbx_description
1 polymer ?
#
loop_
_entity_poly.entity_id
_entity_poly.type
_entity_poly.pdbx_seq_one_letter_code
_entity_poly.pdbx_strand_id
1 'polypeptide(L)' 'MKEKSLTRVTLEQAKNLEDLTDWERIEKMSDEQIEQNALSDLDNQPLFTAIKRVEKIKKIQGHNKELMLQKLKIKM' A
#
# COMPACT_ATOMS: atom_id res chain seq x y z
N MET A 1 -21.58 11.93 -17.53
CA MET A 1 -20.67 11.51 -16.44
C MET A 1 -19.27 11.94 -16.85
N LYS A 2 -18.59 12.80 -16.07
CA LYS A 2 -17.24 13.24 -16.43
C LYS A 2 -16.28 12.05 -16.32
N GLU A 3 -15.53 11.80 -17.38
CA GLU A 3 -14.50 10.77 -17.45
C GLU A 3 -13.47 10.98 -16.33
N LYS A 4 -13.11 9.91 -15.61
CA LYS A 4 -12.10 9.96 -14.56
C LYS A 4 -10.74 10.31 -15.19
N SER A 5 -10.29 11.54 -15.01
CA SER A 5 -8.95 12.00 -15.37
C SER A 5 -7.94 11.50 -14.33
N LEU A 6 -7.54 10.23 -14.47
CA LEU A 6 -6.45 9.67 -13.67
C LEU A 6 -5.13 10.35 -14.08
N THR A 7 -4.62 11.23 -13.23
CA THR A 7 -3.33 11.90 -13.43
C THR A 7 -2.21 11.06 -12.81
N ARG A 8 -1.21 10.70 -13.60
CA ARG A 8 0.01 10.04 -13.10
C ARG A 8 1.01 11.10 -12.68
N VAL A 9 1.54 10.97 -11.47
CA VAL A 9 2.58 11.84 -10.90
C VAL A 9 3.76 11.01 -10.43
N THR A 10 4.96 11.59 -10.45
CA THR A 10 6.16 10.99 -9.85
C THR A 10 6.17 11.21 -8.34
N LEU A 11 7.00 10.45 -7.61
CA LEU A 11 7.18 10.65 -6.17
C LEU A 11 7.69 12.06 -5.82
N GLU A 12 8.55 12.64 -6.65
CA GLU A 12 9.05 14.01 -6.45
C GLU A 12 7.92 15.04 -6.62
N GLN A 13 7.03 14.83 -7.60
CA GLN A 13 5.88 15.70 -7.81
C GLN A 13 4.85 15.56 -6.68
N ALA A 14 4.64 14.34 -6.17
CA ALA A 14 3.72 14.09 -5.06
C ALA A 14 4.12 14.83 -3.77
N LYS A 15 5.44 15.02 -3.52
CA LYS A 15 5.93 15.79 -2.36
C LYS A 15 5.58 17.28 -2.41
N ASN A 16 5.26 17.80 -3.59
CA ASN A 16 4.88 19.20 -3.79
C ASN A 16 3.36 19.39 -3.84
N LEU A 17 2.58 18.32 -3.67
CA LEU A 17 1.13 18.44 -3.55
C LEU A 17 0.78 19.01 -2.19
N GLU A 18 -0.26 19.84 -2.17
CA GLU A 18 -0.82 20.34 -0.92
C GLU A 18 -1.35 19.17 -0.09
N ASP A 19 -0.96 19.16 1.19
CA ASP A 19 -1.53 18.22 2.14
C ASP A 19 -2.92 18.71 2.53
N LEU A 20 -3.94 17.92 2.17
CA LEU A 20 -5.32 18.20 2.54
C LEU A 20 -5.68 17.59 3.90
N THR A 21 -4.74 16.90 4.55
CA THR A 21 -4.92 16.26 5.84
C THR A 21 -4.79 17.30 6.95
N ASP A 22 -5.86 17.48 7.71
CA ASP A 22 -5.85 18.31 8.92
C ASP A 22 -5.20 17.55 10.08
N TRP A 23 -3.86 17.60 10.15
CA TRP A 23 -3.07 16.94 11.18
C TRP A 23 -3.32 17.51 12.58
N GLU A 24 -3.55 18.82 12.70
CA GLU A 24 -3.81 19.46 13.98
C GLU A 24 -5.09 18.92 14.62
N ARG A 25 -6.13 18.67 13.81
CA ARG A 25 -7.36 18.02 14.28
C ARG A 25 -7.12 16.58 14.73
N ILE A 26 -6.30 15.82 14.01
CA ILE A 26 -5.99 14.42 14.32
C ILE A 26 -5.21 14.33 15.63
N GLU A 27 -4.20 15.17 15.84
CA GLU A 27 -3.36 15.17 17.05
C GLU A 27 -4.14 15.50 18.33
N LYS A 28 -5.25 16.24 18.22
CA LYS A 28 -6.12 16.61 19.36
C LYS A 28 -7.24 15.60 19.62
N MET A 29 -7.39 14.59 18.77
CA MET A 29 -8.48 13.61 18.86
C MET A 29 -8.24 12.61 20.00
N SER A 30 -9.26 12.31 20.80
CA SER A 30 -9.14 11.28 21.84
C SER A 30 -9.19 9.87 21.25
N ASP A 31 -8.69 8.89 21.99
CA ASP A 31 -8.72 7.48 21.57
C ASP A 31 -10.14 6.99 21.27
N GLU A 32 -11.13 7.38 22.07
CA GLU A 32 -12.54 7.01 21.83
C GLU A 32 -13.09 7.61 20.53
N GLN A 33 -12.69 8.85 20.22
CA GLN A 33 -13.08 9.51 18.97
C GLN A 33 -12.41 8.85 17.76
N ILE A 34 -11.15 8.44 17.89
CA ILE A 34 -10.44 7.68 16.86
C ILE A 34 -11.15 6.36 16.60
N GLU A 35 -11.54 5.62 17.65
CA GLU A 35 -12.24 4.35 17.53
C GLU A 35 -13.60 4.50 16.83
N GLN A 36 -14.41 5.50 17.21
CA GLN A 36 -15.69 5.74 16.55
C GLN A 36 -15.54 6.17 15.09
N ASN A 37 -14.54 7.00 14.78
CA ASN A 37 -14.23 7.37 13.40
C ASN A 37 -13.81 6.15 12.58
N ALA A 38 -12.97 5.27 13.15
CA ALA A 38 -12.60 4.03 12.50
C ALA A 38 -13.83 3.14 12.27
N LEU A 39 -14.70 2.94 13.26
CA LEU A 39 -15.89 2.07 13.13
C LEU A 39 -16.90 2.57 12.09
N SER A 40 -16.96 3.88 11.86
CA SER A 40 -17.86 4.50 10.88
C SER A 40 -17.24 4.63 9.48
N ASP A 41 -15.94 4.34 9.33
CA ASP A 41 -15.24 4.39 8.05
C ASP A 41 -15.66 3.19 7.17
N LEU A 42 -16.11 3.49 5.95
CA LEU A 42 -16.52 2.50 4.95
C LEU A 42 -15.35 1.62 4.46
N ASP A 43 -14.13 2.15 4.52
CA ASP A 43 -12.90 1.41 4.20
C ASP A 43 -12.46 0.53 5.37
N ASN A 44 -12.93 0.80 6.60
CA ASN A 44 -12.72 -0.06 7.77
C ASN A 44 -13.75 -1.19 7.82
N GLN A 45 -13.79 -1.98 6.75
CA GLN A 45 -14.70 -3.11 6.66
C GLN A 45 -14.34 -4.16 7.71
N PRO A 46 -15.33 -4.72 8.45
CA PRO A 46 -15.05 -5.79 9.39
C PRO A 46 -14.40 -6.96 8.66
N LEU A 47 -13.32 -7.49 9.23
CA LEU A 47 -12.65 -8.71 8.79
C LEU A 47 -13.56 -9.93 9.07
N PHE A 48 -14.72 -9.99 8.43
CA PHE A 48 -15.54 -11.19 8.48
C PHE A 48 -14.79 -12.33 7.78
N THR A 49 -14.92 -13.52 8.36
CA THR A 49 -14.33 -14.81 7.98
C THR A 49 -14.61 -15.27 6.54
N ALA A 50 -15.26 -14.45 5.73
CA ALA A 50 -15.54 -14.68 4.31
C ALA A 50 -14.37 -14.26 3.38
N ILE A 51 -13.21 -13.86 3.92
CA ILE A 51 -12.00 -13.78 3.10
C ILE A 51 -11.61 -15.21 2.71
N LYS A 52 -12.00 -15.63 1.50
CA LYS A 52 -11.47 -16.83 0.84
C LYS A 52 -9.95 -16.66 0.79
N ARG A 53 -9.24 -17.27 1.75
CA ARG A 53 -7.79 -17.42 1.87
C ARG A 53 -6.99 -16.20 1.37
N VAL A 54 -6.55 -15.35 2.29
CA VAL A 54 -5.37 -14.50 2.03
C VAL A 54 -4.16 -15.43 1.96
N GLU A 55 -3.83 -15.91 0.76
CA GLU A 55 -2.61 -16.68 0.57
C GLU A 55 -1.41 -15.77 0.74
N LYS A 56 -0.56 -16.10 1.70
CA LYS A 56 0.68 -15.39 1.96
C LYS A 56 1.58 -15.52 0.73
N ILE A 57 1.68 -14.46 -0.07
CA ILE A 57 2.62 -14.42 -1.19
C ILE A 57 4.03 -14.53 -0.61
N LYS A 58 4.66 -15.70 -0.78
CA LYS A 58 6.07 -15.87 -0.41
C LYS A 58 6.88 -14.98 -1.35
N LYS A 59 7.72 -14.09 -0.78
CA LYS A 59 8.73 -13.37 -1.56
C LYS A 59 9.47 -14.39 -2.43
N ILE A 60 9.51 -14.14 -3.74
CA ILE A 60 10.36 -14.91 -4.65
C ILE A 60 11.80 -14.61 -4.25
N GLN A 61 12.37 -15.47 -3.41
CA GLN A 61 13.78 -15.43 -3.08
C GLN A 61 14.53 -15.93 -4.32
N GLY A 62 15.03 -14.98 -5.10
CA GLY A 62 16.03 -15.11 -6.17
C GLY A 62 16.25 -16.50 -6.77
N HIS A 63 15.40 -16.90 -7.71
CA HIS A 63 15.76 -17.88 -8.75
C HIS A 63 16.75 -17.25 -9.73
N ASN A 64 17.91 -16.79 -9.24
CA ASN A 64 18.92 -16.20 -10.10
C ASN A 64 20.37 -16.43 -9.65
N LYS A 65 20.63 -17.24 -8.61
CA LYS A 65 22.01 -17.66 -8.30
C LYS A 65 22.51 -18.72 -9.26
N GLU A 66 21.67 -19.69 -9.61
CA GLU A 66 22.05 -20.78 -10.50
C GLU A 66 22.17 -20.35 -11.97
N LEU A 67 21.28 -19.45 -12.43
CA LEU A 67 21.39 -18.83 -13.75
C LEU A 67 22.65 -17.95 -13.88
N MET A 68 23.04 -17.23 -12.81
CA MET A 68 24.28 -16.47 -12.79
C MET A 68 25.52 -17.38 -12.79
N LEU A 69 25.51 -18.49 -12.06
CA LEU A 69 26.60 -19.46 -12.05
C LEU A 69 26.77 -20.19 -13.39
N GLN A 70 25.66 -20.52 -14.07
CA GLN A 70 25.72 -21.10 -15.43
C GLN A 70 26.27 -20.10 -16.44
N LYS A 71 25.86 -18.83 -16.39
CA LYS A 71 26.41 -17.77 -17.25
C LYS A 71 27.91 -17.51 -17.01
N LEU A 72 28.39 -17.70 -15.78
CA LEU A 72 29.81 -17.58 -15.44
C LEU A 72 30.64 -18.77 -15.92
N LYS A 73 30.12 -20.01 -15.84
CA LYS A 73 30.81 -21.21 -16.31
C LYS A 73 30.97 -21.29 -17.83
N ILE A 74 30.06 -20.68 -18.60
CA ILE A 74 30.11 -20.69 -20.07
C ILE A 74 31.10 -19.63 -20.61
N LYS A 75 31.55 -18.69 -19.78
CA LYS A 75 32.42 -17.57 -20.18
C LYS A 75 33.91 -17.80 -19.91
N MET A 76 34.28 -18.93 -19.31
CA MET A 76 35.66 -19.43 -19.20
C MET A 76 35.90 -20.51 -20.24
#